data_AF-A0A9D4SSQ3-F1
#
_entry.id   AF-A0A9D4SSQ3-F1
#
_cell.length_a   1.000
_cell.length_b   1.000
_cell.length_c   1.000
_cell.angle_alpha   90.00
_cell.angle_beta   90.00
_cell.angle_gamma   90.00
#
_symmetry.space_group_name_H-M   'P 1'
#
loop_
_entity.id
_entity.type
_entity.pdbx_description
1 polymer ?
#
loop_
_entity_poly.entity_id
_entity_poly.type
_entity_poly.pdbx_seq_one_letter_code
_entity_poly.pdbx_strand_id
1 'polypeptide(L)'
;MTNQKMLLQPGQSSLYSAQRNPNKVTALTVNDLEQFMGIVFTMSVMKLPKTRMYWSDRFRISQLADTQTRDRWEEVKQSLHFNDNQEAPDQNDPDRDRLYKVRPLLDHLIAKCRELPKSPKLCVDEQLFPSKAAAH
;
A
#
# COMPACT_ATOMS: atom_id res chain seq x y z
N MET A 1 3.66 -22.21 5.70
CA MET A 1 4.49 -21.19 5.01
C MET A 1 3.72 -20.66 3.82
N THR A 2 2.65 -19.90 4.07
CA THR A 2 1.64 -19.60 3.05
C THR A 2 1.94 -18.25 2.40
N ASN A 3 2.54 -18.30 1.21
CA ASN A 3 2.57 -17.26 0.17
C ASN A 3 2.56 -15.79 0.63
N GLN A 4 3.68 -15.33 1.18
CA GLN A 4 4.05 -13.91 1.24
C GLN A 4 4.17 -13.26 -0.16
N LYS A 5 4.09 -14.08 -1.23
CA LYS A 5 4.18 -13.69 -2.64
C LYS A 5 3.03 -12.83 -3.18
N MET A 6 1.87 -12.74 -2.51
CA MET A 6 0.74 -11.97 -3.06
C MET A 6 0.77 -10.49 -2.67
N LEU A 7 1.22 -10.18 -1.44
CA LEU A 7 1.28 -8.79 -0.95
C LEU A 7 2.36 -7.95 -1.65
N LEU A 8 3.37 -8.63 -2.23
CA LEU A 8 4.60 -8.03 -2.76
C LEU A 8 4.79 -8.32 -4.24
N GLN A 9 3.72 -8.24 -5.04
CA GLN A 9 3.86 -8.35 -6.49
C GLN A 9 4.13 -6.98 -7.12
N PRO A 10 5.38 -6.69 -7.54
CA PRO A 10 5.68 -5.45 -8.22
C PRO A 10 5.03 -5.35 -9.61
N GLY A 11 4.41 -6.43 -10.12
CA GLY A 11 3.82 -6.48 -11.46
C GLY A 11 2.77 -5.39 -11.70
N GLN A 12 1.76 -5.30 -10.85
CA GLN A 12 0.68 -4.30 -10.99
C GLN A 12 1.17 -2.87 -10.75
N SER A 13 2.10 -2.69 -9.82
CA SER A 13 2.69 -1.38 -9.52
C SER A 13 3.62 -0.89 -10.65
N SER A 14 4.39 -1.80 -11.25
CA SER A 14 5.22 -1.52 -12.43
C SER A 14 4.36 -1.20 -13.65
N LEU A 15 3.30 -2.01 -13.89
CA LEU A 15 2.33 -1.78 -14.95
C LEU A 15 1.69 -0.40 -14.82
N TYR A 16 1.22 -0.05 -13.62
CA TYR A 16 0.68 1.29 -13.36
C TYR A 16 1.69 2.40 -13.67
N SER A 17 2.93 2.24 -13.24
CA SER A 17 3.95 3.27 -13.48
C SER A 17 4.18 3.50 -14.99
N ALA A 18 4.13 2.42 -15.79
CA ALA A 18 4.21 2.49 -17.25
C ALA A 18 2.96 3.14 -17.87
N GLN A 19 1.75 2.82 -17.38
CA GLN A 19 0.51 3.45 -17.82
C GLN A 19 0.50 4.96 -17.52
N ARG A 20 1.04 5.37 -16.37
CA ARG A 20 1.07 6.76 -15.93
C ARG A 20 2.12 7.59 -16.68
N ASN A 21 3.32 7.05 -16.87
CA ASN A 21 4.37 7.72 -17.62
C ASN A 21 5.30 6.68 -18.28
N PRO A 22 5.09 6.37 -19.57
CA PRO A 22 5.89 5.39 -20.30
C PRO A 22 7.40 5.73 -20.33
N ASN A 23 7.76 7.02 -20.22
CA ASN A 23 9.14 7.48 -20.24
C ASN A 23 9.83 7.39 -18.86
N LYS A 24 9.08 7.05 -17.80
CA LYS A 24 9.60 6.95 -16.43
C LYS A 24 8.91 5.82 -15.67
N VAL A 25 9.12 4.60 -16.16
CA VAL A 25 8.65 3.38 -15.50
C VAL A 25 9.41 3.17 -14.19
N THR A 26 8.69 3.04 -13.08
CA THR A 26 9.27 2.67 -11.79
C THR A 26 9.42 1.15 -11.77
N ALA A 27 10.64 0.66 -11.96
CA ALA A 27 10.95 -0.75 -11.74
C ALA A 27 10.94 -1.05 -10.24
N LEU A 28 9.88 -1.68 -9.74
CA LEU A 28 9.78 -2.09 -8.33
C LEU A 28 10.30 -3.52 -8.16
N THR A 29 11.05 -3.74 -7.10
CA THR A 29 11.48 -5.07 -6.67
C THR A 29 10.71 -5.50 -5.43
N VAL A 30 10.75 -6.79 -5.12
CA VAL A 30 10.21 -7.30 -3.84
C VAL A 30 10.90 -6.60 -2.66
N ASN A 31 12.22 -6.40 -2.75
CA ASN A 31 12.98 -5.71 -1.70
C ASN A 31 12.51 -4.26 -1.48
N ASP A 32 12.18 -3.51 -2.55
CA ASP A 32 11.61 -2.16 -2.39
C ASP A 32 10.29 -2.19 -1.60
N LEU A 33 9.43 -3.18 -1.85
CA LEU A 33 8.16 -3.30 -1.16
C LEU A 33 8.34 -3.77 0.30
N GLU A 34 9.29 -4.65 0.57
CA GLU A 34 9.66 -5.07 1.93
C GLU A 34 10.21 -3.91 2.76
N GLN A 35 11.13 -3.14 2.18
CA GLN A 35 11.67 -1.93 2.79
C GLN A 35 10.56 -0.90 3.03
N PHE A 36 9.69 -0.68 2.05
CA PHE A 36 8.54 0.21 2.18
C PHE A 36 7.62 -0.20 3.36
N MET A 37 7.27 -1.49 3.48
CA MET A 37 6.48 -1.98 4.62
C MET A 37 7.19 -1.79 5.96
N GLY A 38 8.49 -2.11 6.04
CA GLY A 38 9.29 -1.91 7.25
C GLY A 38 9.31 -0.44 7.70
N ILE A 39 9.43 0.47 6.73
CA ILE A 39 9.34 1.91 6.95
C ILE A 39 7.95 2.31 7.45
N VAL A 40 6.85 1.84 6.83
CA VAL A 40 5.47 2.10 7.28
C VAL A 40 5.27 1.68 8.74
N PHE A 41 5.71 0.47 9.11
CA PHE A 41 5.61 -0.02 10.49
C PHE A 41 6.41 0.85 11.45
N THR A 42 7.65 1.20 11.10
CA THR A 42 8.49 2.07 11.93
C THR A 42 7.85 3.45 12.13
N MET A 43 7.29 4.05 11.07
CA MET A 43 6.60 5.33 11.15
C MET A 43 5.33 5.27 12.04
N SER A 44 4.64 4.13 12.06
CA SER A 44 3.45 3.94 12.91
C SER A 44 3.76 3.99 14.40
N VAL A 45 4.98 3.63 14.79
CA VAL A 45 5.48 3.69 16.16
C VAL A 45 6.01 5.09 16.48
N MET A 46 6.84 5.66 15.60
CA MET A 46 7.55 6.93 15.86
C MET A 46 6.69 8.19 15.68
N LYS A 47 5.73 8.18 14.75
CA LYS A 47 4.70 9.22 14.54
C LYS A 47 5.20 10.67 14.37
N LEU A 48 6.16 10.92 13.48
CA LEU A 48 6.49 12.30 13.09
C LEU A 48 5.35 12.97 12.28
N PRO A 49 5.14 14.30 12.41
CA PRO A 49 4.03 15.00 11.77
C PRO A 49 4.03 14.98 10.24
N LYS A 50 5.21 14.86 9.61
CA LYS A 50 5.37 14.84 8.15
C LYS A 50 6.33 13.74 7.75
N THR A 51 5.95 12.94 6.74
CA THR A 51 6.76 11.83 6.23
C THR A 51 8.18 12.25 5.82
N ARG A 52 8.37 13.44 5.27
CA ARG A 52 9.71 13.90 4.86
C ARG A 52 10.66 14.18 6.03
N MET A 53 10.13 14.36 7.25
CA MET A 53 10.96 14.64 8.44
C MET A 53 11.85 13.44 8.82
N TYR A 54 11.42 12.21 8.52
CA TYR A 54 12.21 11.01 8.80
C TYR A 54 13.57 10.98 8.08
N TRP A 55 13.71 11.73 6.98
CA TRP A 55 14.96 11.90 6.22
C TRP A 55 15.62 13.28 6.42
N SER A 56 15.05 14.16 7.24
CA SER A 56 15.60 15.49 7.48
C SER A 56 16.71 15.45 8.52
N ASP A 57 17.74 16.29 8.40
CA ASP A 57 18.89 16.27 9.31
C ASP A 57 18.51 16.37 10.79
N ARG A 58 17.51 17.20 11.12
CA ARG A 58 17.08 17.44 12.51
C ARG A 58 16.30 16.28 13.13
N PHE A 59 15.57 15.51 12.32
CA PHE A 59 14.67 14.45 12.80
C PHE A 59 14.96 13.10 12.14
N ARG A 60 16.19 12.94 11.62
CA ARG A 60 16.61 11.76 10.88
C ARG A 60 16.48 10.55 11.77
N ILE A 61 15.80 9.52 11.28
CA ILE A 61 15.82 8.18 11.88
C ILE A 61 16.69 7.31 10.99
N SER A 62 17.95 7.12 11.35
CA SER A 62 18.95 6.45 10.49
C SER A 62 18.51 5.06 10.06
N GLN A 63 17.90 4.27 10.97
CA GLN A 63 17.37 2.94 10.66
C GLN A 63 16.33 2.93 9.53
N LEU A 64 15.65 4.05 9.30
CA LEU A 64 14.65 4.22 8.24
C LEU A 64 15.30 4.87 7.02
N ALA A 65 16.03 5.96 7.26
CA ALA A 65 16.58 6.82 6.22
C ALA A 65 17.77 6.21 5.47
N ASP A 66 18.46 5.23 6.07
CA ASP A 66 19.54 4.46 5.44
C ASP A 66 19.01 3.23 4.69
N THR A 67 17.80 2.74 5.01
CA THR A 67 17.18 1.61 4.31
C THR A 67 16.78 1.97 2.88
N GLN A 68 16.15 3.13 2.71
CA GLN A 68 15.66 3.60 1.41
C GLN A 68 15.70 5.11 1.37
N THR A 69 16.12 5.70 0.24
CA THR A 69 16.15 7.16 0.09
C THR A 69 14.74 7.75 0.14
N ARG A 70 14.63 9.01 0.56
CA ARG A 70 13.35 9.74 0.57
C ARG A 70 12.65 9.69 -0.79
N ASP A 71 13.42 9.92 -1.86
CA ASP A 71 12.87 10.03 -3.20
C ASP A 71 12.40 8.67 -3.70
N ARG A 72 13.13 7.59 -3.40
CA ARG A 72 12.68 6.23 -3.69
C ARG A 72 11.45 5.86 -2.87
N TRP A 73 11.37 6.24 -1.60
CA TRP A 73 10.16 6.07 -0.78
C TRP A 73 8.94 6.75 -1.41
N GLU A 74 9.05 8.01 -1.84
CA GLU A 74 7.96 8.73 -2.49
C GLU A 74 7.58 8.09 -3.83
N GLU A 75 8.56 7.59 -4.59
CA GLU A 75 8.33 6.88 -5.85
C GLU A 75 7.56 5.57 -5.64
N VAL A 76 8.01 4.71 -4.71
CA VAL A 76 7.31 3.46 -4.37
C VAL A 76 5.88 3.76 -3.90
N LYS A 77 5.72 4.75 -3.03
CA LYS A 77 4.41 5.17 -2.51
C LYS A 77 3.44 5.59 -3.62
N GLN A 78 3.93 6.30 -4.63
CA GLN A 78 3.11 6.79 -5.75
C GLN A 78 2.80 5.70 -6.77
N SER A 79 3.66 4.70 -6.88
CA SER A 79 3.53 3.61 -7.86
C SER A 79 2.77 2.40 -7.31
N LEU A 80 2.52 2.29 -6.01
CA LEU A 80 1.86 1.14 -5.37
C LEU A 80 0.43 0.92 -5.89
N HIS A 81 0.24 -0.15 -6.66
CA HIS A 81 -1.02 -0.58 -7.27
C HIS A 81 -1.22 -2.10 -7.16
N PHE A 82 -2.47 -2.51 -7.01
CA PHE A 82 -2.87 -3.90 -6.81
C PHE A 82 -3.77 -4.45 -7.93
N ASN A 83 -4.22 -3.60 -8.85
CA ASN A 83 -5.11 -3.98 -9.95
C ASN A 83 -4.80 -3.15 -11.20
N ASP A 84 -5.22 -3.64 -12.36
CA ASP A 84 -5.03 -2.96 -13.64
C ASP A 84 -6.09 -1.87 -13.84
N ASN A 85 -5.69 -0.64 -14.10
CA ASN A 85 -6.65 0.44 -14.34
C ASN A 85 -7.38 0.32 -15.69
N GLN A 86 -6.85 -0.44 -16.65
CA GLN A 86 -7.52 -0.66 -17.94
C GLN A 86 -8.74 -1.58 -17.82
N GLU A 87 -8.73 -2.44 -16.81
CA GLU A 87 -9.81 -3.39 -16.50
C GLU A 87 -10.76 -2.83 -15.42
N ALA A 88 -10.64 -1.54 -15.08
CA ALA A 88 -11.48 -0.92 -14.07
C ALA A 88 -12.92 -0.77 -14.58
N PRO A 89 -13.94 -1.04 -13.73
CA PRO A 89 -15.33 -0.87 -14.11
C PRO A 89 -15.65 0.61 -14.43
N ASP A 90 -16.66 0.82 -15.29
CA ASP A 90 -17.12 2.16 -15.67
C ASP A 90 -17.49 2.96 -14.40
N GLN A 91 -17.08 4.22 -14.35
CA GLN A 91 -17.38 5.11 -13.23
C GLN A 91 -18.87 5.40 -13.09
N ASN A 92 -19.63 5.30 -14.18
CA ASN A 92 -21.08 5.54 -14.20
C ASN A 92 -21.90 4.29 -13.91
N ASP A 93 -21.27 3.11 -13.82
CA ASP A 93 -21.97 1.88 -13.48
C ASP A 93 -22.42 1.91 -12.00
N PRO A 94 -23.74 1.82 -11.71
CA PRO A 94 -24.24 1.82 -10.35
C PRO A 94 -23.76 0.62 -9.52
N ASP A 95 -23.45 -0.50 -10.17
CA ASP A 95 -23.02 -1.76 -9.55
C ASP A 95 -21.50 -1.91 -9.49
N ARG A 96 -20.75 -0.85 -9.84
CA ARG A 96 -19.28 -0.88 -9.82
C ARG A 96 -18.73 -1.18 -8.43
N ASP A 97 -17.71 -2.04 -8.39
CA ASP A 97 -16.93 -2.24 -7.18
C ASP A 97 -16.08 -1.00 -6.86
N ARG A 98 -16.56 -0.15 -5.95
CA ARG A 98 -15.86 1.05 -5.49
C ARG A 98 -14.49 0.76 -4.86
N LEU A 99 -14.23 -0.48 -4.44
CA LEU A 99 -12.95 -0.90 -3.87
C LEU A 99 -12.05 -1.64 -4.87
N TYR A 100 -12.42 -1.67 -6.16
CA TYR A 100 -11.70 -2.41 -7.22
C TYR A 100 -10.17 -2.29 -7.15
N LYS A 101 -9.66 -1.06 -6.94
CA LYS A 101 -8.21 -0.76 -6.90
C LYS A 101 -7.46 -1.47 -5.76
N VAL A 102 -8.15 -1.80 -4.67
CA VAL A 102 -7.57 -2.47 -3.50
C VAL A 102 -8.18 -3.86 -3.25
N ARG A 103 -9.17 -4.26 -4.06
CA ARG A 103 -9.90 -5.53 -3.93
C ARG A 103 -8.95 -6.74 -3.80
N PRO A 104 -7.91 -6.91 -4.63
CA PRO A 104 -7.03 -8.07 -4.50
C PRO A 104 -6.31 -8.14 -3.16
N LEU A 105 -5.91 -6.98 -2.61
CA LEU A 105 -5.28 -6.89 -1.29
C LEU A 105 -6.30 -7.22 -0.18
N LEU A 106 -7.50 -6.65 -0.25
CA LEU A 106 -8.55 -6.88 0.74
C LEU A 106 -8.98 -8.35 0.79
N ASP A 107 -9.20 -8.97 -0.36
CA ASP A 107 -9.62 -10.37 -0.44
C ASP A 107 -8.54 -11.30 0.13
N HIS A 108 -7.26 -11.01 -0.16
CA HIS A 108 -6.14 -11.72 0.43
C HIS A 108 -6.11 -11.58 1.96
N LEU A 109 -6.22 -10.36 2.48
CA LEU A 109 -6.22 -10.10 3.92
C LEU A 109 -7.42 -10.76 4.61
N ILE A 110 -8.61 -10.67 4.03
CA ILE A 110 -9.83 -11.31 4.55
C ILE A 110 -9.65 -12.83 4.60
N ALA A 111 -9.13 -13.44 3.53
CA ALA A 111 -8.84 -14.87 3.51
C ALA A 111 -7.88 -15.26 4.64
N LYS A 112 -6.79 -14.50 4.84
CA LYS A 112 -5.83 -14.74 5.92
C LYS A 112 -6.40 -14.53 7.32
N CYS A 113 -7.17 -13.47 7.54
CA CYS A 113 -7.84 -13.24 8.81
C CYS A 113 -8.86 -14.34 9.13
N ARG A 114 -9.53 -14.91 8.10
CA ARG A 114 -10.48 -16.02 8.30
C ARG A 114 -9.83 -17.31 8.78
N GLU A 115 -8.58 -17.57 8.38
CA GLU A 115 -7.77 -18.72 8.83
C GLU A 115 -7.41 -18.65 10.33
N LEU A 116 -7.46 -17.46 10.94
CA LEU A 116 -7.15 -17.29 12.36
C LEU A 116 -8.26 -17.85 13.27
N PRO A 117 -7.89 -18.47 14.41
CA PRO A 117 -8.86 -18.97 15.38
C PRO A 117 -9.67 -17.82 15.97
N LYS A 118 -10.98 -18.04 16.16
CA LYS A 118 -11.92 -17.03 16.67
C LYS A 118 -12.31 -17.37 18.11
N SER A 119 -12.41 -16.33 18.93
CA SER A 119 -13.01 -16.42 20.26
C SER A 119 -14.51 -16.78 20.13
N PRO A 120 -15.08 -17.55 21.09
CA PRO A 120 -16.54 -17.78 21.14
C PRO A 120 -17.33 -16.52 21.47
N LYS A 121 -16.69 -15.48 22.02
CA LYS A 121 -17.29 -14.18 22.29
C LYS A 121 -16.73 -13.16 21.30
N LEU A 122 -17.58 -12.71 20.38
CA LEU A 122 -17.24 -11.74 19.34
C LEU A 122 -18.14 -10.51 19.47
N CYS A 123 -17.59 -9.35 19.14
CA CYS A 123 -18.34 -8.12 18.96
C CYS A 123 -18.17 -7.64 17.52
N VAL A 124 -19.21 -6.99 17.00
CA VAL A 124 -19.18 -6.29 15.72
C VAL A 124 -19.33 -4.82 16.01
N ASP A 125 -18.44 -4.02 15.45
CA ASP A 125 -18.45 -2.57 15.57
C ASP A 125 -17.93 -1.96 14.26
N GLU A 126 -18.24 -0.69 14.05
CA GLU A 126 -17.81 0.06 12.88
C GLU A 126 -16.51 0.83 13.17
N GLN A 127 -15.55 0.76 12.25
CA GLN A 127 -14.34 1.56 12.33
C GLN A 127 -14.31 2.57 11.18
N LEU A 128 -14.31 3.85 11.53
CA LEU A 128 -14.16 4.93 10.56
C LEU A 128 -12.69 5.26 10.35
N PHE A 129 -12.29 5.40 9.08
CA PHE A 129 -10.98 5.90 8.68
C PHE A 129 -11.13 7.34 8.18
N PRO A 130 -10.69 8.36 8.94
CA PRO A 130 -10.85 9.75 8.53
C PRO A 130 -10.08 10.03 7.23
N SER A 131 -10.80 10.50 6.21
CA SER A 131 -10.21 10.92 4.94
C SER A 131 -10.84 12.22 4.48
N LYS A 132 -10.02 13.07 3.86
CA LYS A 132 -10.47 14.26 3.13
C LYS A 132 -10.43 14.04 1.60
N ALA A 133 -10.04 12.86 1.15
CA ALA A 133 -10.00 12.54 -0.27
C ALA A 133 -11.43 12.40 -0.80
N ALA A 134 -11.66 12.89 -2.02
CA ALA A 134 -12.91 12.62 -2.73
C ALA A 134 -13.02 11.11 -2.97
N ALA A 135 -14.18 10.54 -2.69
CA ALA A 135 -14.50 9.19 -3.13
C ALA A 135 -14.69 9.22 -4.65
N HIS A 136 -13.78 8.59 -5.39
CA HIS A 136 -13.86 8.43 -6.84
C HIS A 136 -14.55 7.13 -7.23
#